data_AF-A0A5B9FP58-F1
#
_entry.id   AF-A0A5B9FP58-F1
#
_cell.length_a   1.000
_cell.length_b   1.000
_cell.length_c   1.000
_cell.angle_alpha   90.00
_cell.angle_beta   90.00
_cell.angle_gamma   90.00
#
_symmetry.space_group_name_H-M   'P 1'
#
loop_
_entity.id
_entity.type
_entity.pdbx_description
1 polymer ?
#
loop_
_entity_poly.entity_id
_entity_poly.type
_entity_poly.pdbx_seq_one_letter_code
_entity_poly.pdbx_strand_id
1 'polypeptide(L)'
;MKKKYASALLQLAIIAIVLFGLNTLLYLIPDIGLATDDFIYPISVVYLFFFVFSAVIISVLIFISGKNREQLGYAFLFLTGAKMAISYVLARPVINKLSENPTEKINFFVIFILFLIIEAYYTARLLNNK
;
A
#
# COMPACT_ATOMS: atom_id res chain seq x y z
N MET A 1 -20.78 9.39 -10.17
CA MET A 1 -19.34 9.02 -10.20
C MET A 1 -18.53 9.70 -9.09
N LYS A 2 -18.56 11.04 -8.92
CA LYS A 2 -17.84 11.78 -7.86
C LYS A 2 -18.00 11.23 -6.43
N LYS A 3 -19.22 10.84 -6.03
CA LYS A 3 -19.51 10.27 -4.70
C LYS A 3 -18.84 8.91 -4.45
N LYS A 4 -18.71 8.08 -5.49
CA LYS A 4 -18.08 6.75 -5.43
C LYS A 4 -16.55 6.85 -5.34
N TYR A 5 -15.97 7.90 -5.93
CA TYR A 5 -14.54 8.22 -5.85
C TYR A 5 -14.12 8.71 -4.48
N ALA A 6 -14.84 9.70 -3.95
CA ALA A 6 -14.60 10.19 -2.59
C ALA A 6 -14.74 9.06 -1.57
N SER A 7 -15.74 8.19 -1.73
CA SER A 7 -15.92 7.02 -0.86
C SER A 7 -14.74 6.04 -0.91
N ALA A 8 -14.19 5.74 -2.09
CA ALA A 8 -13.09 4.78 -2.22
C ALA A 8 -11.77 5.31 -1.62
N LEU A 9 -11.45 6.59 -1.89
CA LEU A 9 -10.25 7.21 -1.33
C LEU A 9 -10.37 7.44 0.19
N LEU A 10 -11.57 7.78 0.67
CA LEU A 10 -11.82 7.94 2.10
C LEU A 10 -11.74 6.59 2.82
N GLN A 11 -12.32 5.52 2.24
CA GLN A 11 -12.17 4.16 2.78
C GLN A 11 -10.71 3.69 2.76
N LEU A 12 -9.94 3.98 1.69
CA LEU A 12 -8.50 3.72 1.66
C LEU A 12 -7.78 4.45 2.80
N ALA A 13 -8.11 5.74 3.03
CA ALA A 13 -7.50 6.53 4.10
C ALA A 13 -7.85 5.97 5.48
N ILE A 14 -9.12 5.61 5.74
CA ILE A 14 -9.51 4.98 7.00
C ILE A 14 -8.76 3.67 7.21
N ILE A 15 -8.72 2.79 6.20
CA ILE A 15 -8.03 1.49 6.31
C ILE A 15 -6.53 1.72 6.54
N ALA A 16 -5.90 2.65 5.84
CA ALA A 16 -4.49 2.99 6.04
C ALA A 16 -4.21 3.52 7.46
N ILE A 17 -5.08 4.39 8.00
CA ILE A 17 -4.95 4.91 9.37
C ILE A 17 -5.13 3.79 10.40
N VAL A 18 -6.12 2.91 10.21
CA VAL A 18 -6.36 1.76 11.10
C VAL A 18 -5.17 0.80 11.06
N LEU A 19 -4.68 0.45 9.88
CA LEU A 19 -3.51 -0.43 9.72
C LEU A 19 -2.26 0.20 10.32
N PHE A 20 -2.03 1.49 10.11
CA PHE A 20 -0.93 2.22 10.74
C PHE A 20 -1.03 2.19 12.27
N GLY A 21 -2.21 2.53 12.83
CA GLY A 21 -2.44 2.50 14.27
C GLY A 21 -2.25 1.10 14.88
N LEU A 22 -2.77 0.06 14.24
CA LEU A 22 -2.58 -1.33 14.66
C LEU A 22 -1.11 -1.75 14.60
N ASN A 23 -0.41 -1.39 13.52
CA ASN A 23 1.01 -1.70 13.37
C ASN A 23 1.84 -0.97 14.44
N THR A 24 1.59 0.32 14.69
CA THR A 24 2.23 1.07 15.77
C THR A 24 1.93 0.50 17.15
N LEU A 25 0.69 0.04 17.42
CA LEU A 25 0.34 -0.60 18.68
C LEU A 25 1.14 -1.89 18.92
N LEU A 26 1.37 -2.68 17.86
CA LEU A 26 2.19 -3.90 17.96
C LEU A 26 3.64 -3.58 18.38
N TYR A 27 4.20 -2.47 17.92
CA TYR A 27 5.56 -2.05 18.33
C TYR A 27 5.60 -1.37 19.70
N LEU A 28 4.47 -0.99 20.28
CA LEU A 28 4.39 -0.37 21.62
C LEU A 28 4.37 -1.41 22.75
N ILE A 29 4.01 -2.66 22.44
CA ILE A 29 3.93 -3.74 23.43
C ILE A 29 5.37 -4.19 23.78
N PRO A 30 5.85 -3.98 25.03
CA PRO A 30 7.26 -4.20 25.39
C PRO A 30 7.72 -5.66 25.26
N ASP A 31 6.81 -6.62 25.40
CA ASP A 31 7.10 -8.05 25.37
C ASP A 31 7.35 -8.62 23.95
N ILE A 32 7.06 -7.86 22.89
CA ILE A 32 7.20 -8.36 21.51
C ILE A 32 8.63 -8.15 20.97
N GLY A 33 9.50 -7.44 21.71
CA GLY A 33 10.94 -7.35 21.43
C GLY A 33 11.32 -6.69 20.09
N LEU A 34 10.40 -5.98 19.43
CA LEU A 34 10.62 -5.36 18.12
C LEU A 34 11.10 -3.91 18.29
N ALA A 35 12.40 -3.73 18.53
CA ALA A 35 13.01 -2.39 18.55
C ALA A 35 12.96 -1.76 17.14
N THR A 36 12.35 -0.58 17.03
CA THR A 36 12.21 0.18 15.77
C THR A 36 13.29 1.24 15.57
N ASP A 37 14.15 1.44 16.58
CA ASP A 37 15.17 2.50 16.61
C ASP A 37 16.24 2.38 15.52
N ASP A 38 16.41 1.19 14.94
CA ASP A 38 17.44 0.91 13.92
C ASP A 38 16.86 0.68 12.51
N PHE A 39 15.60 1.07 12.29
CA PHE A 39 14.96 0.98 10.98
C PHE A 39 15.51 2.03 10.02
N ILE A 40 15.79 1.62 8.79
CA ILE A 40 16.24 2.54 7.72
C ILE A 40 15.11 3.51 7.37
N TYR A 41 13.88 3.00 7.29
CA TYR A 41 12.71 3.83 7.06
C TYR A 41 11.76 3.76 8.24
N PRO A 42 11.34 4.92 8.80
CA PRO A 42 10.31 4.92 9.81
C PRO A 42 9.01 4.37 9.22
N ILE A 43 8.26 3.64 10.03
CA ILE A 43 7.01 2.98 9.63
C ILE A 43 6.03 3.97 8.99
N SER A 44 6.00 5.21 9.49
CA SER A 44 5.18 6.29 8.95
C SER A 44 5.50 6.61 7.48
N VAL A 45 6.77 6.63 7.09
CA VAL A 45 7.20 6.90 5.71
C VAL A 45 6.80 5.76 4.79
N VAL A 46 6.93 4.50 5.23
CA VAL A 46 6.53 3.32 4.45
C VAL A 46 5.02 3.33 4.20
N TYR A 47 4.22 3.59 5.24
CA TYR A 47 2.76 3.71 5.11
C TYR A 47 2.34 4.87 4.21
N LEU A 48 2.96 6.04 4.38
CA LEU A 48 2.67 7.22 3.55
C LEU A 48 3.01 6.96 2.08
N PHE A 49 4.16 6.34 1.81
CA PHE A 49 4.57 5.95 0.45
C PHE A 49 3.51 5.06 -0.20
N PHE A 50 3.14 3.95 0.46
CA PHE A 50 2.16 3.03 -0.11
C PHE A 50 0.78 3.64 -0.23
N PHE A 51 0.36 4.46 0.75
CA PHE A 51 -0.90 5.18 0.69
C PHE A 51 -0.98 6.15 -0.51
N VAL A 52 0.06 6.97 -0.72
CA VAL A 52 0.11 7.91 -1.84
C VAL A 52 0.07 7.15 -3.17
N PHE A 53 0.86 6.08 -3.32
CA PHE A 53 0.83 5.26 -4.53
C PHE A 53 -0.54 4.64 -4.75
N SER A 54 -1.16 4.04 -3.73
CA SER A 54 -2.50 3.47 -3.84
C SER A 54 -3.56 4.50 -4.19
N ALA A 55 -3.49 5.70 -3.60
CA ALA A 55 -4.39 6.80 -3.94
C ALA A 55 -4.24 7.23 -5.41
N VAL A 56 -3.01 7.30 -5.92
CA VAL A 56 -2.73 7.59 -7.34
C VAL A 56 -3.29 6.48 -8.23
N ILE A 57 -2.98 5.21 -7.94
CA ILE A 57 -3.44 4.07 -8.74
C ILE A 57 -4.97 4.03 -8.80
N ILE A 58 -5.63 4.10 -7.65
CA ILE A 58 -7.10 4.08 -7.58
C ILE A 58 -7.69 5.27 -8.35
N SER A 59 -7.11 6.46 -8.23
CA SER A 59 -7.56 7.66 -8.97
C SER A 59 -7.43 7.50 -10.49
N VAL A 60 -6.32 6.94 -10.96
CA VAL A 60 -6.10 6.67 -12.40
C VAL A 60 -7.10 5.62 -12.90
N LEU A 61 -7.32 4.53 -12.16
CA LEU A 61 -8.28 3.49 -12.54
C LEU A 61 -9.71 4.02 -12.59
N ILE A 62 -10.07 4.86 -11.62
CA ILE A 62 -11.33 5.60 -11.59
C ILE A 62 -11.55 6.41 -12.87
N PHE A 63 -10.52 7.14 -13.30
CA PHE A 63 -10.56 7.95 -14.51
C PHE A 63 -10.73 7.07 -15.75
N ILE A 64 -9.94 6.00 -15.86
CA ILE A 64 -10.02 5.04 -16.97
C ILE A 64 -11.39 4.35 -17.01
N SER A 65 -11.97 3.99 -15.87
CA SER A 65 -13.30 3.36 -15.80
C SER A 65 -14.43 4.20 -16.40
N GLY A 66 -14.27 5.53 -16.39
CA GLY A 66 -15.25 6.45 -16.97
C GLY A 66 -15.18 6.51 -18.49
N LYS A 67 -14.03 6.14 -19.08
CA LYS A 67 -13.78 6.24 -20.52
C LYS A 67 -13.77 4.87 -21.20
N ASN A 68 -13.05 3.90 -20.63
CA ASN A 68 -12.91 2.57 -21.20
C ASN A 68 -12.70 1.50 -20.12
N ARG A 69 -13.78 0.79 -19.76
CA ARG A 69 -13.76 -0.21 -18.69
C ARG A 69 -13.02 -1.48 -19.07
N GLU A 70 -12.94 -1.81 -20.35
CA GLU A 70 -12.22 -2.99 -20.84
C GLU A 70 -10.72 -2.91 -20.57
N GLN A 71 -10.18 -1.69 -20.46
CA GLN A 71 -8.76 -1.44 -20.21
C GLN A 71 -8.40 -1.36 -18.72
N LEU A 72 -9.38 -1.43 -17.80
CA LEU A 72 -9.15 -1.31 -16.35
C LEU A 72 -8.15 -2.34 -15.82
N GLY A 73 -8.31 -3.60 -16.21
CA GLY A 73 -7.45 -4.69 -15.73
C GLY A 73 -6.00 -4.51 -16.19
N TYR A 74 -5.81 -4.14 -17.46
CA TYR A 74 -4.49 -3.86 -18.02
C TYR A 74 -3.84 -2.65 -17.35
N ALA A 75 -4.59 -1.57 -17.12
CA ALA A 75 -4.10 -0.39 -16.42
C ALA A 75 -3.70 -0.71 -14.98
N PHE A 76 -4.49 -1.52 -14.28
CA PHE A 76 -4.16 -1.96 -12.91
C PHE A 76 -2.88 -2.77 -12.87
N LEU A 77 -2.73 -3.76 -13.75
CA LEU A 77 -1.51 -4.57 -13.84
C LEU A 77 -0.28 -3.72 -14.15
N PHE A 78 -0.39 -2.78 -15.08
CA PHE A 78 0.71 -1.88 -15.43
C PHE A 78 1.11 -0.98 -14.25
N LEU A 79 0.13 -0.34 -13.62
CA LEU A 79 0.36 0.58 -12.50
C LEU A 79 0.91 -0.13 -11.26
N THR A 80 0.37 -1.30 -10.92
CA THR A 80 0.86 -2.10 -9.79
C THR A 80 2.23 -2.72 -10.07
N GLY A 81 2.50 -3.13 -11.31
CA GLY A 81 3.84 -3.56 -11.75
C GLY A 81 4.87 -2.43 -11.63
N ALA A 82 4.53 -1.22 -12.07
CA ALA A 82 5.38 -0.04 -11.90
C ALA A 82 5.63 0.28 -10.42
N LYS A 83 4.57 0.25 -9.59
CA LYS A 83 4.68 0.41 -8.13
C LYS A 83 5.61 -0.65 -7.52
N MET A 84 5.50 -1.91 -7.95
CA MET A 84 6.35 -3.00 -7.45
C MET A 84 7.83 -2.74 -7.81
N ALA A 85 8.12 -2.29 -9.04
CA ALA A 85 9.48 -1.94 -9.44
C ALA A 85 10.06 -0.78 -8.61
N ILE A 86 9.27 0.27 -8.35
CA ILE A 86 9.69 1.40 -7.49
C ILE A 86 9.87 0.93 -6.03
N SER A 87 8.97 0.09 -5.54
CA SER A 87 9.05 -0.49 -4.20
C SER A 87 10.29 -1.36 -4.04
N TYR A 88 10.75 -2.05 -5.09
CA TYR A 88 12.00 -2.79 -5.07
C TYR A 88 13.22 -1.88 -4.87
N VAL A 89 13.24 -0.71 -5.51
CA VAL A 89 14.32 0.28 -5.31
C VAL A 89 14.36 0.78 -3.86
N LEU A 90 13.20 1.03 -3.26
CA LEU A 90 13.09 1.40 -1.85
C LEU A 90 13.40 0.24 -0.90
N ALA A 91 13.03 -0.99 -1.27
CA ALA A 91 13.32 -2.18 -0.50
C ALA A 91 14.81 -2.55 -0.56
N ARG A 92 15.54 -2.17 -1.62
CA ARG A 92 16.96 -2.51 -1.80
C ARG A 92 17.83 -2.19 -0.57
N PRO A 93 17.82 -0.97 0.02
CA PRO A 93 18.58 -0.71 1.25
C PRO A 93 18.07 -1.52 2.45
N VAL A 94 16.75 -1.72 2.57
CA VAL A 94 16.13 -2.53 3.64
C VAL A 94 16.57 -3.99 3.54
N ILE A 95 16.65 -4.56 2.33
CA ILE A 95 17.05 -5.93 2.03
C ILE A 95 18.57 -6.12 2.20
N ASN A 96 19.36 -5.12 1.81
CA ASN A 96 20.83 -5.18 1.83
C ASN A 96 21.43 -4.88 3.22
N LYS A 97 20.67 -4.32 4.17
CA LYS A 97 21.10 -4.28 5.58
C LYS A 97 21.23 -5.75 6.04
N LEU A 98 22.49 -6.17 6.15
CA LEU A 98 22.91 -7.55 6.36
C LEU A 98 22.50 -7.96 7.78
N SER A 99 21.79 -9.09 7.90
CA SER A 99 21.65 -9.91 9.12
C SER A 99 21.00 -9.35 10.41
N GLU A 100 20.89 -8.05 10.66
CA GLU A 100 20.50 -7.57 12.01
C GLU A 100 19.00 -7.29 12.22
N ASN A 101 18.21 -7.08 11.14
CA ASN A 101 16.80 -6.70 11.31
C ASN A 101 15.83 -7.36 10.32
N PRO A 102 15.51 -8.66 10.48
CA PRO A 102 14.54 -9.37 9.64
C PRO A 102 13.12 -8.79 9.76
N THR A 103 12.81 -8.16 10.90
CA THR A 103 11.52 -7.55 11.20
C THR A 103 11.17 -6.42 10.23
N GLU A 104 12.11 -5.52 9.91
CA GLU A 104 11.85 -4.39 9.00
C GLU A 104 11.50 -4.88 7.58
N LYS A 105 12.22 -5.92 7.10
CA LYS A 105 11.97 -6.55 5.80
C LYS A 105 10.56 -7.14 5.73
N ILE A 106 10.17 -7.90 6.74
CA ILE A 106 8.84 -8.51 6.82
C ILE A 106 7.77 -7.41 6.89
N ASN A 107 7.97 -6.39 7.72
CA ASN A 107 7.01 -5.29 7.87
C ASN A 107 6.78 -4.55 6.54
N PHE A 108 7.86 -4.20 5.82
CA PHE A 108 7.76 -3.57 4.50
C PHE A 108 6.94 -4.43 3.52
N PHE A 109 7.20 -5.74 3.49
CA PHE A 109 6.53 -6.67 2.58
C PHE A 109 5.06 -6.89 2.95
N VAL A 110 4.74 -6.98 4.25
CA VAL A 110 3.36 -7.08 4.75
C VAL A 110 2.57 -5.83 4.37
N ILE A 111 3.13 -4.63 4.59
CA ILE A 111 2.47 -3.37 4.20
C ILE A 111 2.24 -3.34 2.68
N PHE A 112 3.25 -3.73 1.89
CA PHE A 112 3.10 -3.83 0.44
C PHE A 112 1.91 -4.71 0.03
N ILE A 113 1.82 -5.92 0.59
CA ILE A 113 0.73 -6.87 0.30
C ILE A 113 -0.63 -6.31 0.73
N LEU A 114 -0.73 -5.73 1.92
CA LEU A 114 -1.98 -5.16 2.41
C LEU A 114 -2.53 -4.09 1.47
N PHE A 115 -1.68 -3.15 1.04
CA PHE A 115 -2.08 -2.14 0.06
C PHE A 115 -2.40 -2.73 -1.32
N LEU A 116 -1.66 -3.75 -1.77
CA LEU A 116 -1.95 -4.44 -3.03
C LEU A 116 -3.32 -5.13 -3.01
N ILE A 117 -3.69 -5.79 -1.91
CA ILE A 117 -5.00 -6.42 -1.74
C ILE A 117 -6.11 -5.37 -1.81
N ILE A 118 -5.92 -4.22 -1.15
CA ILE A 118 -6.88 -3.12 -1.19
C ILE A 118 -7.07 -2.60 -2.63
N GLU A 119 -5.97 -2.37 -3.35
CA GLU A 119 -6.01 -1.93 -4.74
C GLU A 119 -6.71 -2.97 -5.64
N ALA A 120 -6.40 -4.26 -5.46
CA ALA A 120 -7.03 -5.35 -6.19
C ALA A 120 -8.54 -5.43 -5.91
N TYR A 121 -8.95 -5.28 -4.65
CA TYR A 121 -10.36 -5.26 -4.25
C TYR A 121 -11.11 -4.09 -4.93
N TYR A 122 -10.57 -2.87 -4.89
CA TYR A 122 -11.20 -1.72 -5.55
C TYR A 122 -11.25 -1.88 -7.06
N THR A 123 -10.20 -2.42 -7.66
CA THR A 123 -10.15 -2.68 -9.10
C THR A 123 -11.22 -3.69 -9.50
N ALA A 124 -11.32 -4.81 -8.78
CA ALA A 124 -12.35 -5.84 -9.00
C ALA A 124 -13.77 -5.26 -8.84
N ARG A 125 -13.98 -4.42 -7.83
CA ARG A 125 -15.24 -3.71 -7.61
C ARG A 125 -15.59 -2.77 -8.76
N LEU A 126 -14.60 -2.03 -9.28
CA LEU A 126 -14.76 -1.09 -10.39
C LEU A 126 -15.06 -1.80 -11.72
N LEU A 127 -14.41 -2.94 -11.97
CA LEU A 127 -14.69 -3.86 -13.07
C LEU A 127 -16.11 -4.42 -13.00
N ASN A 128 -16.53 -4.91 -11.83
CA ASN A 128 -17.85 -5.49 -11.62
C ASN A 128 -18.97 -4.44 -11.47
N ASN A 129 -18.62 -3.15 -11.53
CA ASN A 129 -19.52 -2.01 -11.33
C ASN A 129 -20.28 -2.00 -9.98
N LYS A 130 -19.84 -2.79 -9.00
CA LYS A 130 -20.39 -2.85 -7.62
C LYS A 130 -19.74 -1.78 -6.74
#